data_AF-A0A3S3HEN0-F1
#
_entry.id   AF-A0A3S3HEN0-F1
#
_cell.length_a   1.000
_cell.length_b   1.000
_cell.length_c   1.000
_cell.angle_alpha   90.00
_cell.angle_beta   90.00
_cell.angle_gamma   90.00
#
_symmetry.space_group_name_H-M   'P 1'
#
loop_
_entity.id
_entity.type
_entity.pdbx_description
1 polymer ?
#
loop_
_entity_poly.entity_id
_entity_poly.type
_entity_poly.pdbx_seq_one_letter_code
_entity_poly.pdbx_strand_id
1 'polypeptide(L)' 'MTLEDALSRPTISVTDAGAVFYGLSRNGSYDAAKRGDFETIRLGGRIVVPVAPIAAKLGLRMNLSGQKGIAA' A
#
# COMPACT_ATOMS: atom_id res chain seq x y z
N MET A 1 -4.83 -4.82 -8.96
CA MET A 1 -3.42 -4.66 -8.50
C MET A 1 -3.08 -5.89 -7.69
N THR A 2 -1.93 -6.53 -7.91
CA THR A 2 -1.52 -7.71 -7.14
C THR A 2 -0.69 -7.30 -5.91
N LEU A 3 -0.50 -8.24 -4.98
CA LEU A 3 0.31 -8.02 -3.77
C LEU A 3 1.79 -7.72 -4.11
N GLU A 4 2.34 -8.41 -5.11
CA GLU A 4 3.72 -8.22 -5.56
C GLU A 4 3.94 -6.83 -6.14
N ASP A 5 2.99 -6.34 -6.95
CA ASP A 5 3.01 -4.97 -7.48
C ASP A 5 3.01 -3.93 -6.35
N ALA A 6 2.23 -4.16 -5.30
CA ALA A 6 2.17 -3.26 -4.14
C ALA A 6 3.49 -3.24 -3.37
N LEU A 7 4.11 -4.40 -3.15
CA LEU A 7 5.38 -4.53 -2.43
C LEU A 7 6.57 -3.94 -3.20
N SER A 8 6.46 -3.79 -4.53
CA SER A 8 7.47 -3.12 -5.36
C SER A 8 7.45 -1.59 -5.24
N ARG A 9 6.36 -1.01 -4.73
CA ARG A 9 6.18 0.45 -4.66
C ARG A 9 6.37 0.95 -3.22
N PRO A 10 7.07 2.09 -3.04
CA PRO A 10 7.21 2.68 -1.70
C PRO A 10 5.87 3.16 -1.11
N THR A 11 4.99 3.70 -1.96
CA THR A 11 3.68 4.24 -1.58
C THR A 11 2.60 3.85 -2.58
N ILE A 12 1.39 3.64 -2.08
CA ILE A 12 0.19 3.32 -2.87
C ILE A 12 -1.01 4.14 -2.38
N SER A 13 -2.12 4.08 -3.10
CA SER A 13 -3.36 4.75 -2.67
C SER A 13 -4.00 4.03 -1.48
N VAL A 14 -4.83 4.75 -0.71
CA VAL A 14 -5.59 4.18 0.41
C VAL A 14 -6.45 3.00 -0.02
N THR A 15 -7.20 3.17 -1.12
CA THR A 15 -8.07 2.12 -1.68
C THR A 15 -7.29 0.86 -1.98
N ASP A 16 -6.15 1.02 -2.66
CA ASP A 16 -5.30 -0.10 -3.06
C ASP A 16 -4.68 -0.80 -1.85
N ALA A 17 -4.24 -0.03 -0.84
CA ALA A 17 -3.68 -0.60 0.39
C ALA A 17 -4.70 -1.47 1.11
N GLY A 18 -5.92 -0.97 1.32
CA GLY A 18 -6.96 -1.74 1.99
C GLY A 18 -7.39 -2.97 1.19
N ALA A 19 -7.51 -2.85 -0.14
CA ALA A 19 -7.89 -3.98 -0.99
C ALA A 19 -6.82 -5.08 -1.03
N VAL A 20 -5.55 -4.69 -1.22
CA VAL A 20 -4.45 -5.65 -1.42
C VAL A 20 -4.00 -6.31 -0.12
N PHE A 21 -3.89 -5.56 0.97
CA PHE A 21 -3.35 -6.08 2.24
C PHE A 21 -4.42 -6.63 3.18
N TYR A 22 -5.65 -6.12 3.09
CA TYR A 22 -6.71 -6.41 4.07
C TYR A 22 -8.04 -6.85 3.42
N GLY A 23 -8.12 -6.95 2.09
CA GLY A 23 -9.34 -7.36 1.39
C GLY A 23 -10.51 -6.38 1.54
N LEU A 24 -10.25 -5.11 1.85
CA LEU A 24 -11.28 -4.10 2.11
C LEU A 24 -11.87 -3.52 0.82
N SER A 25 -13.15 -3.15 0.89
CA SER A 25 -13.78 -2.31 -0.12
C SER A 25 -13.24 -0.89 -0.05
N ARG A 26 -13.44 -0.09 -1.11
CA ARG A 26 -12.97 1.31 -1.16
C ARG A 26 -13.36 2.13 0.08
N ASN A 27 -14.63 2.06 0.49
CA ASN A 27 -15.09 2.82 1.66
C ASN A 27 -14.45 2.27 2.94
N GLY A 28 -14.35 0.95 3.08
CA GLY A 28 -13.65 0.33 4.20
C GLY A 28 -12.18 0.75 4.29
N SER A 29 -11.48 0.90 3.16
CA SER A 29 -10.11 1.40 3.12
C SER A 29 -10.01 2.84 3.62
N TYR A 30 -10.92 3.72 3.22
CA TYR A 30 -10.93 5.11 3.70
C TYR A 30 -11.33 5.22 5.18
N ASP A 31 -12.26 4.39 5.64
CA ASP A 31 -12.63 4.33 7.06
C ASP A 31 -11.47 3.85 7.92
N ALA A 32 -10.75 2.80 7.49
CA ALA A 32 -9.56 2.30 8.18
C ALA A 32 -8.43 3.35 8.19
N ALA A 33 -8.23 4.06 7.08
CA ALA A 33 -7.31 5.19 7.01
C ALA A 33 -7.70 6.33 7.96
N LYS A 34 -8.99 6.63 8.09
CA LYS A 34 -9.51 7.66 9.01
C LYS A 34 -9.39 7.26 10.48
N ARG A 35 -9.51 5.95 10.78
CA ARG A 35 -9.33 5.38 12.13
C ARG A 35 -7.85 5.30 12.54
N GLY A 36 -6.94 5.26 11.57
CA GLY A 36 -5.50 5.11 11.82
C GLY A 36 -5.07 3.66 11.99
N ASP A 37 -5.84 2.70 11.46
CA ASP A 37 -5.52 1.26 11.52
C ASP A 37 -4.18 0.96 10.81
N PHE A 38 -3.87 1.75 9.78
CA PHE A 38 -2.57 1.78 9.12
C PHE A 38 -2.09 3.21 8.89
N GLU A 39 -0.77 3.34 8.71
CA GLU A 39 -0.12 4.64 8.57
C GLU A 39 -0.54 5.31 7.26
N THR A 40 -0.88 6.60 7.32
CA THR A 40 -1.26 7.39 6.15
C THR A 40 -0.45 8.67 6.12
N ILE A 41 0.03 9.02 4.93
CA ILE A 41 0.76 10.26 4.69
C ILE A 41 -0.12 11.13 3.80
N ARG A 42 -0.42 12.34 4.30
CA ARG A 42 -1.15 13.35 3.52
C ARG A 42 -0.15 14.30 2.86
N LEU A 43 -0.08 14.24 1.54
CA LEU A 43 0.75 15.11 0.70
C LEU A 43 -0.16 16.07 -0.05
N GLY A 44 -0.31 17.29 0.49
CA GLY A 44 -1.27 18.28 -0.03
C GLY A 44 -2.69 17.73 -0.02
N GLY A 45 -3.33 17.66 -1.20
CA GLY A 45 -4.68 17.13 -1.39
C GLY A 45 -4.78 15.60 -1.53
N ARG A 46 -3.64 14.87 -1.50
CA ARG A 46 -3.60 13.41 -1.71
C ARG A 46 -3.27 12.67 -0.42
N ILE A 47 -3.96 11.55 -0.18
CA ILE A 47 -3.66 10.62 0.90
C ILE A 47 -3.04 9.37 0.28
N VAL A 48 -1.83 9.04 0.73
CA VAL A 48 -1.10 7.84 0.32
C VAL A 48 -0.72 7.02 1.53
N VAL A 49 -0.46 5.73 1.30
CA VAL A 49 -0.12 4.77 2.33
C VAL A 49 1.30 4.25 2.05
N PRO A 50 2.25 4.43 2.98
CA PRO A 50 3.55 3.78 2.90
C PRO A 50 3.40 2.27 3.07
N VAL A 51 4.00 1.50 2.17
CA VAL A 51 3.84 0.04 2.14
C VAL A 51 4.76 -0.64 3.17
N ALA A 52 5.92 -0.07 3.48
CA ALA A 52 6.87 -0.59 4.45
C ALA A 52 6.29 -0.89 5.85
N PRO A 53 5.58 0.05 6.51
CA PRO A 53 5.00 -0.21 7.83
C PRO A 53 3.90 -1.28 7.78
N ILE A 54 3.13 -1.36 6.68
CA ILE A 54 2.11 -2.41 6.50
C ILE A 54 2.79 -3.77 6.32
N ALA A 55 3.79 -3.85 5.43
CA ALA A 55 4.54 -5.08 5.20
C ALA A 55 5.20 -5.58 6.50
N ALA A 56 5.82 -4.68 7.27
CA ALA A 56 6.41 -5.01 8.56
C ALA A 56 5.38 -5.54 9.56
N LYS A 57 4.21 -4.89 9.69
CA LYS A 57 3.11 -5.34 10.56
C LYS A 57 2.56 -6.72 10.17
N LEU A 58 2.57 -7.04 8.88
CA LEU A 58 2.08 -8.31 8.35
C LEU A 58 3.19 -9.39 8.27
N GLY A 59 4.42 -9.08 8.70
CA GLY A 59 5.56 -10.00 8.59
C GLY A 59 6.02 -10.25 7.14
N LEU A 60 5.59 -9.41 6.19
CA LEU A 60 5.96 -9.49 4.79
C LEU A 60 7.29 -8.76 4.56
N ARG A 61 8.19 -9.38 3.78
CA ARG A 61 9.41 -8.72 3.31
C ARG A 61 9.10 -7.90 2.07
N MET A 62 9.47 -6.63 2.07
CA MET A 62 9.40 -5.82 0.87
C MET A 62 10.48 -6.25 -0.10
N ASN A 63 10.08 -6.51 -1.35
CA ASN A 63 11.01 -6.70 -2.45
C ASN A 63 11.07 -5.39 -3.26
N LEU A 64 11.92 -4.47 -2.81
CA LEU A 64 12.26 -3.23 -3.52
C LEU A 64 13.19 -3.46 -4.72
N SER A 65 13.36 -4.72 -5.17
CA SER A 65 14.07 -5.05 -6.40
C SER A 65 13.26 -4.48 -7.57
N GLY A 66 13.59 -3.27 -7.98
CA GLY A 66 13.03 -2.63 -9.16
C GLY A 66 13.42 -3.41 -10.42
N GLN A 67 12.70 -4.49 -10.73
CA GLN A 67 12.69 -5.06 -12.07
C GLN A 67 11.56 -4.40 -12.85
N LYS A 68 11.84 -3.20 -13.34
CA LYS A 68 11.16 -2.68 -14.52
C LYS A 68 12.19 -2.58 -15.63
N GLY A 69 12.30 -3.66 -16.42
CA GLY A 69 12.93 -3.66 -17.73
C GLY A 69 14.17 -4.56 -17.87
N ILE A 70 13.95 -5.83 -18.26
CA ILE A 70 14.65 -6.41 -19.42
C ILE A 70 13.63 -7.23 -20.22
N ALA A 71 12.93 -6.54 -21.12
CA ALA A 71 12.20 -7.17 -22.22
C ALA A 71 12.32 -6.22 -23.42
N ALA A 72 13.47 -6.33 -24.09
CA ALA A 72 13.71 -5.97 -25.49
C ALA A 72 14.98 -6.71 -25.93
#